data_AF-A0A382HFL9-F1
#
_entry.id   AF-A0A382HFL9-F1
#
_cell.length_a   1.000
_cell.length_b   1.000
_cell.length_c   1.000
_cell.angle_alpha   90.00
_cell.angle_beta   90.00
_cell.angle_gamma   90.00
#
_symmetry.space_group_name_H-M   'P 1'
#
loop_
_entity.id
_entity.type
_entity.pdbx_description
1 polymer ?
#
loop_
_entity_poly.entity_id
_entity_poly.type
_entity_poly.pdbx_seq_one_letter_code
_entity_poly.pdbx_strand_id
1 'polypeptide(L)'
;NDERFTATCSDHAFAYYSPTRRADREEMAKADAANKAFFEAVKAGDIELEQQRGKIYQRVMVGSERSMDKMARETGRSMDEMQSFADRLWSSVCVAENWDRLMERGVDILFQPGTHDYVAYDILWGAQNHPQLPVYYKPSGGHSQTPHVASAKDEQNRDAFLWHHFFGGDPLLKPPTSSHKIDKDKLNVSVSFNKGPQSKSGRIWWIYDRAPAGSAPFLHAPIPEDQWADMKRDPKTGSWTATIPLQEGASRVDFFTNHGHMSNGYQQYLSSPYTRVELSASQPNAQAQQPSEEQLARILKRFPEADTDKDGKLNTEEIQQFVKSRQRNRRPAAAAQPTQAGDAKLTETLAGMNARFKNVEVELLEWPDELHKKLGKMTKLALVTRPVEKIEGKLPLLINLHGGGQRWFNNSFQQQLVIAAEMGMKRGFDLAELTGKGLVVLDPNTAERWNANSLDTMLDYVLETFPEID
;
A
#
# COMPACT_ATOMS: atom_id res chain seq x y z
N ASN A 1 1.17 -5.16 19.83
CA ASN A 1 0.90 -5.25 21.30
C ASN A 1 -0.31 -6.10 21.64
N ASP A 2 -1.35 -6.15 20.81
CA ASP A 2 -2.49 -7.05 21.02
C ASP A 2 -2.09 -8.52 20.78
N GLU A 3 -2.29 -9.39 21.76
CA GLU A 3 -1.95 -10.82 21.69
C GLU A 3 -2.88 -11.60 20.76
N ARG A 4 -4.06 -11.04 20.43
CA ARG A 4 -5.01 -11.62 19.49
C ARG A 4 -4.64 -11.38 18.03
N PHE A 5 -3.63 -10.55 17.76
CA PHE A 5 -3.15 -10.31 16.41
C PHE A 5 -2.32 -11.50 15.91
N THR A 6 -2.89 -12.34 15.06
CA THR A 6 -2.28 -13.59 14.58
C THR A 6 -1.77 -13.52 13.14
N ALA A 7 -2.21 -12.54 12.35
CA ALA A 7 -1.77 -12.37 10.98
C ALA A 7 -1.86 -10.93 10.46
N THR A 8 -1.03 -10.60 9.47
CA THR A 8 -1.20 -9.41 8.61
C THR A 8 -0.81 -9.71 7.17
N CYS A 9 -1.73 -9.39 6.26
CA CYS A 9 -1.49 -9.37 4.83
C CYS A 9 -1.87 -7.99 4.30
N SER A 10 -0.90 -7.23 3.77
CA SER A 10 -1.18 -5.86 3.31
C SER A 10 -0.45 -5.47 2.05
N ASP A 11 -1.19 -4.87 1.13
CA ASP A 11 -0.74 -4.17 -0.06
C ASP A 11 -0.65 -2.64 0.14
N HIS A 12 -1.16 -2.12 1.26
CA HIS A 12 -1.28 -0.68 1.55
C HIS A 12 -0.60 -0.21 2.85
N ALA A 13 -0.17 -1.13 3.73
CA ALA A 13 0.38 -0.80 5.04
C ALA A 13 1.90 -0.57 5.03
N PHE A 14 2.33 0.22 6.00
CA PHE A 14 3.74 0.53 6.24
C PHE A 14 4.43 -0.66 6.91
N ALA A 15 5.30 -1.34 6.16
CA ALA A 15 6.11 -2.42 6.71
C ALA A 15 7.27 -1.89 7.57
N TYR A 16 7.84 -0.74 7.17
CA TYR A 16 9.15 -0.27 7.62
C TYR A 16 9.05 1.10 8.26
N TYR A 17 9.94 1.39 9.21
CA TYR A 17 10.13 2.73 9.74
C TYR A 17 11.48 3.30 9.30
N SER A 18 11.64 3.46 7.99
CA SER A 18 12.87 3.92 7.34
C SER A 18 13.26 5.37 7.71
N PRO A 19 14.53 5.78 7.49
CA PRO A 19 14.97 7.16 7.67
C PRO A 19 14.11 8.19 6.91
N THR A 20 13.70 7.89 5.68
CA THR A 20 12.79 8.75 4.90
C THR A 20 11.44 8.95 5.63
N ARG A 21 10.87 7.89 6.23
CA ARG A 21 9.63 8.01 7.03
C ARG A 21 9.83 8.75 8.35
N ARG A 22 11.03 8.67 8.92
CA ARG A 22 11.46 9.43 10.10
C ARG A 22 11.71 10.91 9.79
N ALA A 23 11.62 11.30 8.52
CA ALA A 23 12.04 12.61 8.03
C ALA A 23 13.51 12.91 8.36
N ASP A 24 14.38 11.89 8.24
CA ASP A 24 15.82 12.06 8.39
C ASP A 24 16.35 13.15 7.44
N ARG A 25 17.18 14.04 7.99
CA ARG A 25 17.58 15.27 7.30
C ARG A 25 18.35 15.00 6.01
N GLU A 26 19.24 14.01 6.00
CA GLU A 26 20.08 13.73 4.83
C GLU A 26 19.27 13.03 3.74
N GLU A 27 18.43 12.06 4.11
CA GLU A 27 17.56 11.37 3.15
C GLU A 27 16.48 12.29 2.57
N MET A 28 15.90 13.16 3.40
CA MET A 28 14.94 14.17 2.93
C MET A 28 15.61 15.18 1.99
N ALA A 29 16.83 15.63 2.28
CA ALA A 29 17.55 16.53 1.38
C ALA A 29 17.78 15.92 -0.02
N LYS A 30 18.08 14.61 -0.10
CA LYS A 30 18.20 13.88 -1.38
C LYS A 30 16.87 13.82 -2.11
N ALA A 31 15.79 13.47 -1.40
CA ALA A 31 14.45 13.40 -1.96
C ALA A 31 13.95 14.77 -2.45
N ASP A 32 14.18 15.83 -1.68
CA ASP A 32 13.79 17.20 -2.00
C ASP A 32 14.55 17.76 -3.20
N ALA A 33 15.86 17.49 -3.29
CA ALA A 33 16.65 17.87 -4.46
C ALA A 33 16.11 17.18 -5.73
N ALA A 34 15.80 15.88 -5.66
CA ALA A 34 15.22 15.14 -6.76
C ALA A 34 13.80 15.64 -7.12
N ASN A 35 12.97 15.95 -6.12
CA ASN A 35 11.65 16.53 -6.30
C ASN A 35 11.73 17.88 -7.01
N LYS A 36 12.63 18.77 -6.56
CA LYS A 36 12.82 20.09 -7.15
C LYS A 36 13.18 19.99 -8.62
N ALA A 37 14.22 19.21 -8.94
CA ALA A 37 14.65 18.99 -10.32
C ALA A 37 13.52 18.41 -11.19
N PHE A 38 12.77 17.44 -10.66
CA PHE A 38 11.63 16.84 -11.35
C PHE A 38 10.53 17.85 -11.68
N PHE A 39 10.09 18.68 -10.72
CA PHE A 39 9.04 19.66 -10.97
C PHE A 39 9.51 20.85 -11.83
N GLU A 40 10.80 21.18 -11.79
CA GLU A 40 11.41 22.13 -12.72
C GLU A 40 11.36 21.60 -14.17
N ALA A 41 11.72 20.33 -14.38
CA ALA A 41 11.63 19.66 -15.69
C ALA A 41 10.18 19.55 -16.19
N VAL A 42 9.22 19.23 -15.31
CA VAL A 42 7.77 19.25 -15.64
C VAL A 42 7.34 20.65 -16.07
N LYS A 43 7.79 21.69 -15.38
CA LYS A 43 7.46 23.09 -15.73
C LYS A 43 8.10 23.53 -17.05
N ALA A 44 9.29 23.01 -17.37
CA ALA A 44 9.97 23.24 -18.63
C ALA A 44 9.31 22.50 -19.82
N GLY A 45 8.50 21.48 -19.53
CA GLY A 45 7.87 20.62 -20.54
C GLY A 45 8.69 19.39 -20.92
N ASP A 46 9.80 19.13 -20.21
CA ASP A 46 10.69 18.00 -20.45
C ASP A 46 10.11 16.68 -19.92
N ILE A 47 9.19 16.75 -18.96
CA ILE A 47 8.50 15.61 -18.37
C ILE A 47 6.99 15.84 -18.43
N GLU A 48 6.28 14.89 -19.03
CA GLU A 48 4.82 14.88 -19.02
C GLU A 48 4.29 14.45 -17.64
N LEU A 49 3.51 15.31 -16.99
CA LEU A 49 2.87 15.00 -15.72
C LEU A 49 1.41 15.41 -15.72
N GLU A 50 0.52 14.42 -15.66
CA GLU A 50 -0.89 14.66 -15.51
C GLU A 50 -1.19 15.49 -14.24
N GLN A 51 -2.07 16.48 -14.36
CA GLN A 51 -2.34 17.44 -13.29
C GLN A 51 -2.78 16.78 -11.97
N GLN A 52 -3.61 15.74 -12.03
CA GLN A 52 -4.07 15.03 -10.84
C GLN A 52 -2.93 14.29 -10.15
N ARG A 53 -2.09 13.61 -10.93
CA ARG A 53 -0.90 12.92 -10.43
C ARG A 53 0.11 13.89 -9.82
N GLY A 54 0.33 15.05 -10.45
CA GLY A 54 1.16 16.11 -9.89
C GLY A 54 0.67 16.62 -8.54
N LYS A 55 -0.65 16.79 -8.35
CA LYS A 55 -1.24 17.14 -7.04
C LYS A 55 -1.01 16.06 -6.00
N ILE A 56 -1.09 14.78 -6.38
CA ILE A 56 -0.81 13.68 -5.47
C ILE A 56 0.65 13.72 -5.03
N TYR A 57 1.60 13.83 -5.96
CA TYR A 57 3.03 13.90 -5.65
C TYR A 57 3.40 15.08 -4.77
N GLN A 58 2.87 16.26 -5.06
CA GLN A 58 3.02 17.44 -4.19
C GLN A 58 2.53 17.11 -2.76
N ARG A 59 1.35 16.51 -2.64
CA ARG A 59 0.78 16.18 -1.32
C ARG A 59 1.58 15.12 -0.56
N VAL A 60 2.02 14.05 -1.21
CA VAL A 60 2.53 12.85 -0.54
C VAL A 60 4.06 12.73 -0.53
N MET A 61 4.76 13.36 -1.47
CA MET A 61 6.22 13.24 -1.61
C MET A 61 6.98 14.55 -1.35
N VAL A 62 6.34 15.70 -1.56
CA VAL A 62 6.95 17.02 -1.28
C VAL A 62 6.46 17.58 0.06
N GLY A 63 5.23 17.23 0.44
CA GLY A 63 4.56 17.79 1.59
C GLY A 63 3.60 18.91 1.18
N SER A 64 2.48 18.98 1.89
CA SER A 64 1.52 20.08 1.73
C SER A 64 1.82 21.22 2.70
N GLU A 65 1.17 22.36 2.53
CA GLU A 65 1.11 23.44 3.53
C GLU A 65 0.52 23.01 4.90
N ARG A 66 0.26 21.71 5.12
CA ARG A 66 -0.13 21.09 6.40
C ARG A 66 0.92 20.08 6.89
N SER A 67 2.20 20.32 6.61
CA SER A 67 3.31 19.49 7.09
C SER A 67 3.37 19.46 8.63
N MET A 68 4.10 18.49 9.19
CA MET A 68 4.30 18.38 10.64
C MET A 68 4.82 19.69 11.25
N ASP A 69 5.67 20.44 10.53
CA ASP A 69 6.18 21.73 10.97
C ASP A 69 5.09 22.77 11.22
N LYS A 70 4.07 22.82 10.36
CA LYS A 70 2.96 23.76 10.55
C LYS A 70 1.99 23.27 11.61
N MET A 71 1.75 21.95 11.71
CA MET A 71 0.98 21.38 12.83
C MET A 71 1.66 21.64 14.18
N ALA A 72 2.99 21.52 14.27
CA ALA A 72 3.76 21.85 15.46
C ALA A 72 3.54 23.32 15.85
N ARG A 73 3.69 24.24 14.89
CA ARG A 73 3.45 25.68 15.07
C ARG A 73 1.99 26.00 15.45
N GLU A 74 1.01 25.36 14.82
CA GLU A 74 -0.42 25.58 15.08
C GLU A 74 -0.88 25.01 16.42
N THR A 75 -0.23 23.94 16.91
CA THR A 75 -0.58 23.28 18.18
C THR A 75 0.29 23.74 19.36
N GLY A 76 1.22 24.67 19.14
CA GLY A 76 2.15 25.15 20.17
C GLY A 76 3.12 24.08 20.66
N ARG A 77 3.31 22.99 19.90
CA ARG A 77 4.21 21.88 20.24
C ARG A 77 5.58 22.10 19.62
N SER A 78 6.63 21.66 20.31
CA SER A 78 7.98 21.67 19.75
C SER A 78 8.12 20.62 18.64
N MET A 79 9.13 20.80 17.78
CA MET A 79 9.47 19.78 16.78
C MET A 79 9.89 18.46 17.43
N ASP A 80 10.58 18.52 18.58
CA ASP A 80 10.99 17.33 19.34
C ASP A 80 9.78 16.57 19.91
N GLU A 81 8.74 17.28 20.35
CA GLU A 81 7.49 16.66 20.83
C GLU A 81 6.73 15.98 19.69
N MET A 82 6.71 16.60 18.51
CA MET A 82 6.07 16.04 17.32
C MET A 82 6.86 14.84 16.79
N GLN A 83 8.19 14.89 16.79
CA GLN A 83 9.04 13.78 16.43
C GLN A 83 8.85 12.62 17.43
N SER A 84 8.88 12.90 18.73
CA SER A 84 8.62 11.89 19.78
C SER A 84 7.23 11.27 19.68
N PHE A 85 6.24 12.01 19.21
CA PHE A 85 4.91 11.48 18.92
C PHE A 85 4.93 10.58 17.67
N ALA A 86 5.56 11.03 16.59
CA ALA A 86 5.71 10.26 15.36
C ALA A 86 6.48 8.95 15.63
N ASP A 87 7.61 9.01 16.33
CA ASP A 87 8.43 7.85 16.69
C ASP A 87 7.62 6.80 17.45
N ARG A 88 6.82 7.23 18.44
CA ARG A 88 5.93 6.32 19.19
C ARG A 88 4.84 5.71 18.32
N LEU A 89 4.23 6.51 17.44
CA LEU A 89 3.20 6.02 16.53
C LEU A 89 3.78 5.00 15.55
N TRP A 90 4.85 5.37 14.86
CA TRP A 90 5.47 4.57 13.80
C TRP A 90 6.08 3.28 14.32
N SER A 91 6.80 3.33 15.45
CA SER A 91 7.30 2.11 16.12
C SER A 91 6.18 1.15 16.52
N SER A 92 4.97 1.65 16.78
CA SER A 92 3.82 0.82 17.14
C SER A 92 3.10 0.20 15.93
N VAL A 93 3.19 0.81 14.75
CA VAL A 93 2.45 0.36 13.54
C VAL A 93 3.32 -0.36 12.52
N CYS A 94 4.63 -0.12 12.51
CA CYS A 94 5.54 -0.77 11.57
C CYS A 94 5.88 -2.19 12.04
N VAL A 95 5.59 -3.17 11.20
CA VAL A 95 5.83 -4.59 11.48
C VAL A 95 7.32 -4.86 11.75
N ALA A 96 8.20 -4.22 10.99
CA ALA A 96 9.64 -4.41 11.13
C ALA A 96 10.17 -4.02 12.53
N GLU A 97 9.58 -3.01 13.17
CA GLU A 97 9.98 -2.54 14.52
C GLU A 97 9.50 -3.51 15.62
N ASN A 98 8.61 -4.44 15.30
CA ASN A 98 8.05 -5.42 16.23
C ASN A 98 8.38 -6.87 15.83
N TRP A 99 9.32 -7.05 14.91
CA TRP A 99 9.55 -8.32 14.21
C TRP A 99 9.76 -9.52 15.15
N ASP A 100 10.72 -9.43 16.08
CA ASP A 100 11.07 -10.55 16.96
C ASP A 100 9.88 -11.00 17.81
N ARG A 101 9.14 -10.03 18.38
CA ARG A 101 7.92 -10.31 19.16
C ARG A 101 6.80 -10.92 18.32
N LEU A 102 6.66 -10.48 17.06
CA LEU A 102 5.65 -11.05 16.16
C LEU A 102 6.02 -12.49 15.76
N MET A 103 7.30 -12.75 15.51
CA MET A 103 7.79 -14.10 15.17
C MET A 103 7.74 -15.07 16.36
N GLU A 104 8.08 -14.62 17.57
CA GLU A 104 7.95 -15.42 18.80
C GLU A 104 6.51 -15.89 19.02
N ARG A 105 5.54 -15.05 18.64
CA ARG A 105 4.10 -15.35 18.71
C ARG A 105 3.57 -16.16 17.52
N GLY A 106 4.40 -16.46 16.53
CA GLY A 106 3.97 -17.19 15.33
C GLY A 106 3.00 -16.39 14.45
N VAL A 107 3.12 -15.06 14.40
CA VAL A 107 2.25 -14.22 13.57
C VAL A 107 2.59 -14.41 12.09
N ASP A 108 1.57 -14.70 11.28
CA ASP A 108 1.73 -14.81 9.83
C ASP A 108 1.81 -13.42 9.17
N ILE A 109 2.77 -13.22 8.28
CA ILE A 109 3.05 -11.90 7.70
C ILE A 109 3.28 -12.00 6.20
N LEU A 110 2.59 -11.16 5.43
CA LEU A 110 2.83 -10.97 4.01
C LEU A 110 2.59 -9.51 3.61
N PHE A 111 3.56 -8.92 2.92
CA PHE A 111 3.39 -7.60 2.31
C PHE A 111 3.34 -7.70 0.79
N GLN A 112 2.49 -6.90 0.16
CA GLN A 112 2.22 -6.96 -1.28
C GLN A 112 2.25 -5.58 -1.96
N PRO A 113 3.21 -4.71 -1.67
CA PRO A 113 3.20 -3.36 -2.20
C PRO A 113 3.45 -3.33 -3.70
N GLY A 114 2.86 -2.34 -4.35
CA GLY A 114 3.34 -1.89 -5.65
C GLY A 114 4.72 -1.25 -5.55
N THR A 115 5.61 -1.52 -6.51
CA THR A 115 6.96 -0.92 -6.47
C THR A 115 6.96 0.59 -6.66
N HIS A 116 5.85 1.17 -7.14
CA HIS A 116 5.68 2.60 -7.41
C HIS A 116 4.53 3.18 -6.58
N ASP A 117 4.29 2.58 -5.42
CA ASP A 117 3.30 3.04 -4.47
C ASP A 117 3.86 4.10 -3.50
N TYR A 118 3.11 5.18 -3.27
CA TYR A 118 3.48 6.20 -2.28
C TYR A 118 3.40 5.70 -0.84
N VAL A 119 2.77 4.55 -0.56
CA VAL A 119 2.82 3.92 0.76
C VAL A 119 4.04 3.02 0.93
N ALA A 120 4.81 2.78 -0.13
CA ALA A 120 5.96 1.87 -0.17
C ALA A 120 7.19 2.51 -0.86
N TYR A 121 7.37 3.83 -0.73
CA TYR A 121 8.51 4.52 -1.34
C TYR A 121 9.87 4.13 -0.74
N ASP A 122 9.88 3.42 0.39
CA ASP A 122 11.07 3.00 1.13
C ASP A 122 11.36 1.49 0.99
N ILE A 123 10.80 0.85 -0.04
CA ILE A 123 11.04 -0.57 -0.34
C ILE A 123 12.52 -0.95 -0.44
N LEU A 124 13.36 -0.04 -0.94
CA LEU A 124 14.79 -0.29 -1.06
C LEU A 124 15.44 -0.45 0.32
N TRP A 125 15.18 0.49 1.23
CA TRP A 125 15.69 0.44 2.60
C TRP A 125 15.11 -0.79 3.33
N GLY A 126 13.81 -1.03 3.18
CA GLY A 126 13.13 -2.16 3.81
C GLY A 126 13.68 -3.51 3.37
N ALA A 127 13.93 -3.70 2.08
CA ALA A 127 14.50 -4.95 1.56
C ALA A 127 15.95 -5.19 2.03
N GLN A 128 16.74 -4.14 2.18
CA GLN A 128 18.14 -4.23 2.63
C GLN A 128 18.26 -4.50 4.13
N ASN A 129 17.37 -3.93 4.94
CA ASN A 129 17.45 -4.01 6.40
C ASN A 129 16.55 -5.10 7.00
N HIS A 130 15.50 -5.51 6.26
CA HIS A 130 14.56 -6.54 6.69
C HIS A 130 14.31 -7.59 5.58
N PRO A 131 15.36 -8.25 5.03
CA PRO A 131 15.24 -9.24 3.95
C PRO A 131 14.43 -10.50 4.36
N GLN A 132 14.23 -10.71 5.65
CA GLN A 132 13.40 -11.78 6.20
C GLN A 132 11.89 -11.52 6.10
N LEU A 133 11.47 -10.30 5.77
CA LEU A 133 10.06 -9.99 5.60
C LEU A 133 9.52 -10.63 4.32
N PRO A 134 8.44 -11.43 4.35
CA PRO A 134 7.81 -11.95 3.14
C PRO A 134 7.14 -10.82 2.37
N VAL A 135 7.66 -10.52 1.17
CA VAL A 135 7.14 -9.46 0.32
C VAL A 135 6.91 -9.97 -1.10
N TYR A 136 5.79 -9.60 -1.68
CA TYR A 136 5.52 -9.64 -3.11
C TYR A 136 5.50 -8.22 -3.67
N TYR A 137 6.37 -7.93 -4.62
CA TYR A 137 6.42 -6.66 -5.32
C TYR A 137 5.59 -6.75 -6.59
N LYS A 138 4.55 -5.92 -6.69
CA LYS A 138 3.83 -5.73 -7.97
C LYS A 138 4.62 -4.74 -8.84
N PRO A 139 5.24 -5.19 -9.96
CA PRO A 139 6.12 -4.33 -10.77
C PRO A 139 5.34 -3.16 -11.38
N SER A 140 5.86 -1.94 -11.25
CA SER A 140 5.21 -0.68 -11.63
C SER A 140 3.83 -0.43 -11.01
N GLY A 141 3.37 -1.31 -10.12
CA GLY A 141 2.06 -1.20 -9.50
C GLY A 141 2.04 -0.22 -8.33
N GLY A 142 0.85 -0.07 -7.77
CA GLY A 142 0.57 0.79 -6.62
C GLY A 142 -0.68 1.62 -6.84
N HIS A 143 -1.02 2.48 -5.88
CA HIS A 143 -2.17 3.39 -5.98
C HIS A 143 -2.22 4.15 -7.32
N SER A 144 -3.26 3.89 -8.10
CA SER A 144 -3.52 4.54 -9.40
C SER A 144 -2.39 4.36 -10.44
N GLN A 145 -1.52 3.35 -10.24
CA GLN A 145 -0.45 3.00 -11.17
C GLN A 145 -0.86 1.79 -12.01
N THR A 146 -0.54 1.83 -13.28
CA THR A 146 -0.69 0.66 -14.17
C THR A 146 0.45 -0.32 -13.90
N PRO A 147 0.17 -1.56 -13.45
CA PRO A 147 1.20 -2.56 -13.29
C PRO A 147 1.91 -2.85 -14.61
N HIS A 148 3.18 -3.22 -14.53
CA HIS A 148 3.99 -3.60 -15.68
C HIS A 148 3.32 -4.70 -16.49
N VAL A 149 3.48 -4.69 -17.81
CA VAL A 149 2.83 -5.66 -18.72
C VAL A 149 3.13 -7.12 -18.33
N ALA A 150 4.38 -7.39 -17.95
CA ALA A 150 4.86 -8.70 -17.50
C ALA A 150 4.51 -9.09 -16.04
N SER A 151 3.70 -8.31 -15.33
CA SER A 151 3.23 -8.67 -13.98
C SER A 151 2.43 -9.98 -14.01
N ALA A 152 2.55 -10.79 -12.95
CA ALA A 152 1.74 -12.00 -12.80
C ALA A 152 0.24 -11.68 -12.87
N LYS A 153 -0.51 -12.43 -13.68
CA LYS A 153 -1.96 -12.22 -13.91
C LYS A 153 -2.81 -13.21 -13.12
N ASP A 154 -2.19 -14.31 -12.72
CA ASP A 154 -2.68 -15.44 -11.96
C ASP A 154 -2.26 -15.36 -10.49
N GLU A 155 -1.80 -14.21 -10.00
CA GLU A 155 -1.41 -14.05 -8.61
C GLU A 155 -2.62 -14.15 -7.66
N GLN A 156 -2.50 -15.04 -6.68
CA GLN A 156 -3.52 -15.35 -5.66
C GLN A 156 -2.90 -15.40 -4.25
N ASN A 157 -1.90 -14.56 -3.98
CA ASN A 157 -1.16 -14.55 -2.72
C ASN A 157 -2.05 -14.30 -1.51
N ARG A 158 -3.01 -13.37 -1.63
CA ARG A 158 -3.93 -13.08 -0.52
C ARG A 158 -4.78 -14.31 -0.20
N ASP A 159 -5.26 -15.00 -1.22
CA ASP A 159 -6.07 -16.22 -1.08
C ASP A 159 -5.21 -17.36 -0.48
N ALA A 160 -3.99 -17.57 -0.99
CA ALA A 160 -3.03 -18.52 -0.45
C ALA A 160 -2.67 -18.24 1.02
N PHE A 161 -2.46 -16.96 1.36
CA PHE A 161 -2.13 -16.51 2.71
C PHE A 161 -3.28 -16.75 3.68
N LEU A 162 -4.49 -16.31 3.34
CA LEU A 162 -5.68 -16.52 4.17
C LEU A 162 -5.94 -18.01 4.36
N TRP A 163 -5.80 -18.80 3.29
CA TRP A 163 -5.95 -20.25 3.39
C TRP A 163 -4.97 -20.87 4.37
N HIS A 164 -3.68 -20.57 4.20
CA HIS A 164 -2.63 -21.09 5.07
C HIS A 164 -2.86 -20.70 6.53
N HIS A 165 -3.21 -19.43 6.79
CA HIS A 165 -3.41 -18.93 8.14
C HIS A 165 -4.58 -19.63 8.87
N PHE A 166 -5.75 -19.69 8.23
CA PHE A 166 -6.95 -20.21 8.88
C PHE A 166 -7.04 -21.74 8.84
N PHE A 167 -6.40 -22.40 7.88
CA PHE A 167 -6.63 -23.82 7.60
C PHE A 167 -5.36 -24.67 7.48
N GLY A 168 -4.18 -24.06 7.54
CA GLY A 168 -2.91 -24.75 7.33
C GLY A 168 -2.76 -25.30 5.90
N GLY A 169 -2.21 -26.53 5.80
CA GLY A 169 -1.97 -27.20 4.53
C GLY A 169 -0.55 -26.99 4.00
N ASP A 170 -0.41 -26.89 2.69
CA ASP A 170 0.87 -26.69 2.02
C ASP A 170 1.57 -25.42 2.55
N PRO A 171 2.89 -25.47 2.78
CA PRO A 171 3.64 -24.32 3.24
C PRO A 171 3.75 -23.26 2.14
N LEU A 172 3.66 -22.00 2.51
CA LEU A 172 3.94 -20.87 1.61
C LEU A 172 5.45 -20.74 1.34
N LEU A 173 5.81 -20.10 0.22
CA LEU A 173 7.19 -19.70 -0.05
C LEU A 173 7.77 -18.89 1.11
N LYS A 174 9.04 -19.13 1.43
CA LYS A 174 9.82 -18.32 2.38
C LYS A 174 10.73 -17.36 1.62
N PRO A 175 11.08 -16.19 2.20
CA PRO A 175 11.93 -15.20 1.54
C PRO A 175 13.21 -15.83 0.99
N PRO A 176 13.50 -15.67 -0.32
CA PRO A 176 14.72 -16.18 -0.90
C PRO A 176 15.89 -15.22 -0.63
N THR A 177 17.11 -15.72 -0.82
CA THR A 177 18.31 -14.89 -0.85
C THR A 177 18.65 -14.53 -2.29
N SER A 178 18.99 -13.27 -2.56
CA SER A 178 19.51 -12.82 -3.84
C SER A 178 21.00 -12.49 -3.74
N SER A 179 21.72 -12.69 -4.83
CA SER A 179 23.11 -12.29 -5.01
C SER A 179 23.31 -11.78 -6.43
N HIS A 180 24.33 -10.96 -6.62
CA HIS A 180 24.66 -10.43 -7.93
C HIS A 180 26.18 -10.30 -8.11
N LYS A 181 26.61 -10.31 -9.38
CA LYS A 181 27.99 -10.07 -9.76
C LYS A 181 28.03 -9.30 -11.08
N ILE A 182 28.77 -8.20 -11.08
CA ILE A 182 29.12 -7.49 -12.32
C ILE A 182 30.19 -8.30 -13.05
N ASP A 183 29.92 -8.61 -14.32
CA ASP A 183 30.85 -9.25 -15.25
C ASP A 183 30.82 -8.48 -16.56
N LYS A 184 31.84 -7.64 -16.77
CA LYS A 184 31.97 -6.75 -17.93
C LYS A 184 30.72 -5.86 -18.12
N ASP A 185 30.01 -6.08 -19.21
CA ASP A 185 28.82 -5.36 -19.67
C ASP A 185 27.52 -5.96 -19.11
N LYS A 186 27.61 -6.82 -18.08
CA LYS A 186 26.48 -7.60 -17.58
C LYS A 186 26.45 -7.65 -16.06
N LEU A 187 25.25 -7.63 -15.51
CA LEU A 187 24.96 -7.94 -14.12
C LEU A 187 24.31 -9.31 -14.03
N ASN A 188 25.06 -10.29 -13.53
CA ASN A 188 24.56 -11.64 -13.29
C ASN A 188 23.85 -11.69 -11.94
N VAL A 189 22.60 -12.14 -11.93
CA VAL A 189 21.75 -12.23 -10.75
C VAL A 189 21.44 -13.70 -10.47
N SER A 190 21.53 -14.10 -9.20
CA SER A 190 21.19 -15.44 -8.72
C SER A 190 20.30 -15.38 -7.48
N VAL A 191 19.24 -16.18 -7.46
CA VAL A 191 18.26 -16.25 -6.36
C VAL A 191 18.05 -17.70 -5.91
N SER A 192 18.11 -17.93 -4.59
CA SER A 192 18.03 -19.26 -3.98
C SER A 192 17.02 -19.32 -2.85
N PHE A 193 16.30 -20.44 -2.76
CA PHE A 193 15.34 -20.74 -1.69
C PHE A 193 15.97 -21.73 -0.71
N ASN A 194 16.48 -21.23 0.41
CA ASN A 194 17.14 -22.05 1.43
C ASN A 194 16.16 -22.66 2.45
N LYS A 195 14.91 -22.16 2.49
CA LYS A 195 13.86 -22.59 3.40
C LYS A 195 12.52 -22.68 2.67
N GLY A 196 11.64 -23.55 3.16
CA GLY A 196 10.31 -23.71 2.60
C GLY A 196 10.31 -24.42 1.24
N PRO A 197 9.16 -24.41 0.54
CA PRO A 197 9.06 -25.04 -0.78
C PRO A 197 9.93 -24.33 -1.80
N GLN A 198 10.32 -25.08 -2.85
CA GLN A 198 11.03 -24.53 -3.99
C GLN A 198 10.03 -23.90 -4.97
N SER A 199 10.38 -22.73 -5.51
CA SER A 199 9.61 -22.09 -6.57
C SER A 199 9.70 -22.87 -7.89
N LYS A 200 8.67 -22.72 -8.71
CA LYS A 200 8.51 -23.37 -10.02
C LYS A 200 8.72 -22.40 -11.20
N SER A 201 8.69 -21.10 -10.93
CA SER A 201 8.98 -20.04 -11.88
C SER A 201 9.81 -18.94 -11.23
N GLY A 202 10.48 -18.13 -12.06
CA GLY A 202 11.21 -16.95 -11.64
C GLY A 202 11.21 -15.92 -12.76
N ARG A 203 10.99 -14.65 -12.42
CA ARG A 203 11.06 -13.52 -13.36
C ARG A 203 11.77 -12.36 -12.68
N ILE A 204 12.60 -11.65 -13.43
CA ILE A 204 13.34 -10.47 -12.97
C ILE A 204 12.80 -9.21 -13.65
N TRP A 205 12.83 -8.10 -12.93
CA TRP A 205 12.61 -6.74 -13.45
C TRP A 205 13.77 -5.86 -13.02
N TRP A 206 14.11 -4.88 -13.84
CA TRP A 206 15.11 -3.89 -13.49
C TRP A 206 14.77 -2.51 -14.01
N ILE A 207 15.44 -1.50 -13.47
CA ILE A 207 15.35 -0.11 -13.92
C ILE A 207 16.69 0.58 -13.66
N TYR A 208 17.23 1.24 -14.67
CA TYR A 208 18.45 2.04 -14.54
C TYR A 208 18.15 3.39 -13.90
N ASP A 209 19.10 3.88 -13.10
CA ASP A 209 19.11 5.25 -12.58
C ASP A 209 17.82 5.72 -11.89
N ARG A 210 17.07 4.79 -11.31
CA ARG A 210 15.86 5.12 -10.54
C ARG A 210 16.18 6.15 -9.48
N ALA A 211 15.32 7.15 -9.33
CA ALA A 211 15.54 8.28 -8.41
C ALA A 211 15.73 7.84 -6.94
N PRO A 212 16.09 8.74 -6.02
CA PRO A 212 16.13 8.43 -4.59
C PRO A 212 14.75 8.01 -4.05
N ALA A 213 14.73 7.02 -3.16
CA ALA A 213 13.54 6.64 -2.40
C ALA A 213 12.91 7.87 -1.71
N GLY A 214 11.58 7.90 -1.59
CA GLY A 214 10.89 9.05 -1.00
C GLY A 214 10.68 10.26 -1.90
N SER A 215 11.12 10.21 -3.17
CA SER A 215 10.91 11.29 -4.14
C SER A 215 9.75 11.02 -5.11
N ALA A 216 9.12 12.06 -5.64
CA ALA A 216 8.14 12.01 -6.72
C ALA A 216 8.67 11.30 -7.99
N PRO A 217 9.89 11.59 -8.50
CA PRO A 217 10.42 10.87 -9.66
C PRO A 217 10.62 9.38 -9.41
N PHE A 218 10.84 8.93 -8.17
CA PHE A 218 10.92 7.50 -7.83
C PHE A 218 9.62 6.74 -8.12
N LEU A 219 8.47 7.41 -7.97
CA LEU A 219 7.14 6.85 -8.25
C LEU A 219 6.68 7.13 -9.69
N HIS A 220 7.27 8.12 -10.35
CA HIS A 220 6.83 8.58 -11.66
C HIS A 220 7.31 7.69 -12.80
N ALA A 221 8.61 7.43 -12.88
CA ALA A 221 9.18 6.63 -13.96
C ALA A 221 8.86 5.15 -13.73
N PRO A 222 8.00 4.51 -14.54
CA PRO A 222 7.72 3.09 -14.40
C PRO A 222 8.94 2.26 -14.82
N ILE A 223 8.95 0.97 -14.43
CA ILE A 223 9.86 -0.01 -15.04
C ILE A 223 9.55 -0.06 -16.55
N PRO A 224 10.55 0.13 -17.44
CA PRO A 224 10.32 0.09 -18.88
C PRO A 224 9.86 -1.29 -19.36
N GLU A 225 9.02 -1.30 -20.42
CA GLU A 225 8.30 -2.50 -20.88
C GLU A 225 9.21 -3.66 -21.31
N ASP A 226 10.46 -3.35 -21.68
CA ASP A 226 11.50 -4.27 -22.10
C ASP A 226 12.48 -4.65 -20.98
N GLN A 227 12.37 -4.06 -19.79
CA GLN A 227 13.28 -4.29 -18.65
C GLN A 227 12.76 -5.38 -17.71
N TRP A 228 12.55 -6.55 -18.29
CA TRP A 228 12.22 -7.78 -17.58
C TRP A 228 12.69 -9.02 -18.35
N ALA A 229 12.84 -10.14 -17.63
CA ALA A 229 13.15 -11.43 -18.25
C ALA A 229 12.70 -12.61 -17.37
N ASP A 230 12.31 -13.72 -17.99
CA ASP A 230 12.16 -14.98 -17.26
C ASP A 230 13.54 -15.52 -16.86
N MET A 231 13.64 -15.96 -15.61
CA MET A 231 14.88 -16.52 -15.05
C MET A 231 14.99 -18.00 -15.42
N LYS A 232 16.23 -18.49 -15.54
CA LYS A 232 16.53 -19.90 -15.77
C LYS A 232 16.95 -20.56 -14.48
N ARG A 233 16.35 -21.72 -14.18
CA ARG A 233 16.77 -22.53 -13.04
C ARG A 233 18.04 -23.29 -13.39
N ASP A 234 19.10 -23.05 -12.63
CA ASP A 234 20.35 -23.80 -12.72
C ASP A 234 20.11 -25.22 -12.14
N PRO A 235 20.27 -26.29 -12.94
CA PRO A 235 20.02 -27.65 -12.47
C PRO A 235 21.03 -28.12 -11.42
N LYS A 236 22.22 -27.50 -11.32
CA LYS A 236 23.26 -27.90 -10.36
C LYS A 236 23.03 -27.31 -8.98
N THR A 237 22.73 -26.01 -8.94
CA THR A 237 22.56 -25.26 -7.69
C THR A 237 21.10 -25.19 -7.24
N GLY A 238 20.16 -25.40 -8.17
CA GLY A 238 18.73 -25.17 -7.94
C GLY A 238 18.33 -23.70 -7.92
N SER A 239 19.29 -22.79 -8.05
CA SER A 239 19.10 -21.34 -8.06
C SER A 239 18.47 -20.85 -9.35
N TRP A 240 17.72 -19.75 -9.27
CA TRP A 240 17.24 -19.03 -10.44
C TRP A 240 18.28 -18.00 -10.86
N THR A 241 18.59 -17.95 -12.15
CA THR A 241 19.62 -17.07 -12.71
C THR A 241 19.07 -16.24 -13.86
N ALA A 242 19.51 -14.98 -13.94
CA ALA A 242 19.27 -14.10 -15.06
C ALA A 242 20.43 -13.12 -15.22
N THR A 243 20.51 -12.52 -16.39
CA THR A 243 21.53 -11.51 -16.69
C THR A 243 20.84 -10.23 -17.14
N ILE A 244 21.19 -9.12 -16.49
CA ILE A 244 20.77 -7.78 -16.89
C ILE A 244 21.90 -7.17 -17.71
N PRO A 245 21.65 -6.70 -18.95
CA PRO A 245 22.66 -5.94 -19.70
C PRO A 245 22.97 -4.64 -18.95
N LEU A 246 24.23 -4.22 -18.90
CA LEU A 246 24.58 -2.91 -18.34
C LEU A 246 24.49 -1.85 -19.45
N GLN A 247 23.76 -0.78 -19.17
CA GLN A 247 23.62 0.33 -20.10
C GLN A 247 24.81 1.29 -19.96
N GLU A 248 25.40 1.70 -21.08
CA GLU A 248 26.44 2.73 -21.08
C GLU A 248 25.92 4.03 -20.48
N GLY A 249 26.69 4.61 -19.56
CA GLY A 249 26.33 5.83 -18.84
C GLY A 249 25.40 5.63 -17.64
N ALA A 250 24.85 4.42 -17.43
CA ALA A 250 24.04 4.15 -16.23
C ALA A 250 24.93 4.12 -14.98
N SER A 251 24.53 4.85 -13.95
CA SER A 251 25.25 4.91 -12.68
C SER A 251 24.83 3.81 -11.71
N ARG A 252 23.59 3.31 -11.85
CA ARG A 252 23.01 2.29 -10.96
C ARG A 252 21.94 1.46 -11.65
N VAL A 253 21.72 0.26 -11.14
CA VAL A 253 20.63 -0.65 -11.51
C VAL A 253 19.86 -1.03 -10.27
N ASP A 254 18.55 -0.81 -10.30
CA ASP A 254 17.64 -1.41 -9.33
C ASP A 254 17.04 -2.68 -9.94
N PHE A 255 16.95 -3.76 -9.18
CA PHE A 255 16.28 -4.99 -9.61
C PHE A 255 15.59 -5.72 -8.46
N PHE A 256 14.62 -6.54 -8.83
CA PHE A 256 14.02 -7.56 -7.96
C PHE A 256 13.48 -8.70 -8.82
N THR A 257 13.14 -9.81 -8.18
CA THR A 257 12.59 -10.99 -8.85
C THR A 257 11.29 -11.41 -8.16
N ASN A 258 10.40 -12.08 -8.90
CA ASN A 258 9.20 -12.73 -8.37
C ASN A 258 9.25 -14.21 -8.74
N HIS A 259 8.89 -15.06 -7.78
CA HIS A 259 8.99 -16.51 -7.89
C HIS A 259 7.67 -17.18 -7.55
N GLY A 260 7.16 -17.98 -8.48
CA GLY A 260 5.84 -18.62 -8.36
C GLY A 260 5.87 -20.01 -7.72
N HIS A 261 4.86 -20.34 -6.94
CA HIS A 261 4.61 -21.66 -6.36
C HIS A 261 3.10 -21.85 -6.13
N MET A 262 2.58 -23.03 -6.45
CA MET A 262 1.19 -23.39 -6.15
C MET A 262 1.13 -23.94 -4.73
N SER A 263 0.32 -23.33 -3.86
CA SER A 263 0.11 -23.77 -2.47
C SER A 263 -1.38 -23.89 -2.22
N ASN A 264 -1.86 -25.06 -1.79
CA ASN A 264 -3.29 -25.29 -1.52
C ASN A 264 -4.21 -24.94 -2.71
N GLY A 265 -3.74 -25.12 -3.95
CA GLY A 265 -4.48 -24.77 -5.16
C GLY A 265 -4.48 -23.28 -5.54
N TYR A 266 -3.76 -22.43 -4.79
CA TYR A 266 -3.58 -21.02 -5.09
C TYR A 266 -2.18 -20.72 -5.60
N GLN A 267 -2.11 -19.95 -6.67
CA GLN A 267 -0.84 -19.54 -7.26
C GLN A 267 -0.25 -18.37 -6.46
N GLN A 268 0.78 -18.66 -5.68
CA GLN A 268 1.53 -17.69 -4.88
C GLN A 268 2.78 -17.22 -5.64
N TYR A 269 3.14 -15.95 -5.46
CA TYR A 269 4.41 -15.33 -5.83
C TYR A 269 5.07 -14.68 -4.61
N LEU A 270 6.38 -14.87 -4.47
CA LEU A 270 7.20 -14.17 -3.48
C LEU A 270 8.41 -13.52 -4.15
N SER A 271 8.80 -12.34 -3.68
CA SER A 271 9.91 -11.59 -4.25
C SER A 271 11.24 -11.85 -3.58
N SER A 272 12.32 -11.72 -4.33
CA SER A 272 13.64 -11.47 -3.74
C SER A 272 13.71 -10.06 -3.14
N PRO A 273 14.65 -9.80 -2.21
CA PRO A 273 14.93 -8.45 -1.75
C PRO A 273 15.16 -7.49 -2.93
N TYR A 274 14.48 -6.35 -2.91
CA TYR A 274 14.71 -5.26 -3.85
C TYR A 274 16.14 -4.74 -3.67
N THR A 275 16.92 -4.70 -4.75
CA THR A 275 18.37 -4.47 -4.71
C THR A 275 18.74 -3.30 -5.61
N ARG A 276 19.55 -2.37 -5.10
CA ARG A 276 20.24 -1.34 -5.89
C ARG A 276 21.71 -1.69 -5.98
N VAL A 277 22.24 -1.69 -7.21
CA VAL A 277 23.66 -1.92 -7.52
C VAL A 277 24.24 -0.65 -8.10
N GLU A 278 25.26 -0.11 -7.45
CA GLU A 278 26.04 1.02 -7.98
C GLU A 278 27.05 0.49 -9.03
N LEU A 279 27.05 1.08 -10.22
CA LEU A 279 27.87 0.65 -11.36
C LEU A 279 29.19 1.43 -11.50
N SER A 280 29.29 2.59 -10.86
CA SER A 280 30.45 3.49 -10.94
C SER A 280 31.02 3.82 -9.54
N ALA A 281 32.33 3.61 -9.37
CA ALA A 281 33.07 4.00 -8.18
C ALA A 281 33.48 5.48 -8.24
N SER A 282 32.74 6.37 -7.58
CA SER A 282 33.21 7.70 -7.13
C SER A 282 32.15 8.47 -6.32
N GLN A 283 32.35 8.61 -5.00
CA GLN A 283 32.06 9.86 -4.26
C GLN A 283 33.29 10.80 -4.41
N PRO A 284 33.25 12.16 -4.26
CA PRO A 284 32.40 12.96 -3.33
C PRO A 284 31.93 14.39 -3.80
N ASN A 285 31.14 15.03 -2.92
CA ASN A 285 30.91 16.48 -2.66
C ASN A 285 30.28 17.41 -3.72
N ALA A 286 29.03 17.83 -3.45
CA ALA A 286 28.38 18.99 -4.05
C ALA A 286 28.61 20.26 -3.21
N GLN A 287 29.28 21.27 -3.78
CA GLN A 287 29.21 22.65 -3.31
C GLN A 287 27.93 23.31 -3.86
N ALA A 288 27.16 23.91 -2.97
CA ALA A 288 25.94 24.64 -3.28
C ALA A 288 26.24 25.91 -4.10
N GLN A 289 25.57 26.09 -5.25
CA GLN A 289 25.51 27.36 -5.97
C GLN A 289 24.11 27.97 -5.83
N GLN A 290 24.06 29.24 -5.43
CA GLN A 290 22.84 30.05 -5.33
C GLN A 290 22.34 30.50 -6.72
N PRO A 291 21.03 30.82 -6.88
CA PRO A 291 20.46 31.23 -8.15
C PRO A 291 20.98 32.60 -8.60
N SER A 292 21.22 32.74 -9.91
CA SER A 292 21.83 33.93 -10.51
C SER A 292 20.82 35.06 -10.72
N GLU A 293 21.32 36.31 -10.69
CA GLU A 293 20.55 37.56 -10.82
C GLU A 293 19.70 37.63 -12.10
N GLU A 294 20.07 36.91 -13.15
CA GLU A 294 19.31 36.85 -14.41
C GLU A 294 17.93 36.17 -14.26
N GLN A 295 17.79 35.21 -13.36
CA GLN A 295 16.51 34.55 -13.11
C GLN A 295 15.53 35.49 -12.40
N LEU A 296 16.03 36.34 -11.51
CA LEU A 296 15.23 37.34 -10.78
C LEU A 296 14.75 38.47 -11.72
N ALA A 297 15.62 38.94 -12.62
CA ALA A 297 15.27 39.97 -13.59
C ALA A 297 14.15 39.55 -14.58
N ARG A 298 14.09 38.25 -14.94
CA ARG A 298 13.05 37.73 -15.85
C ARG A 298 11.67 37.65 -15.21
N ILE A 299 11.59 37.43 -13.90
CA ILE A 299 10.31 37.35 -13.17
C ILE A 299 9.72 38.75 -12.99
N LEU A 300 10.55 39.73 -12.62
CA LEU A 300 10.14 41.13 -12.49
C LEU A 300 9.55 41.69 -13.79
N LYS A 301 10.16 41.36 -14.94
CA LYS A 301 9.65 41.78 -16.25
C LYS A 301 8.27 41.21 -16.59
N ARG A 302 7.90 40.06 -16.01
CA ARG A 302 6.68 39.34 -16.35
C ARG A 302 5.51 39.65 -15.41
N PHE A 303 5.81 40.09 -14.19
CA PHE A 303 4.81 40.45 -13.16
C PHE A 303 5.29 41.68 -12.37
N PRO A 304 5.18 42.90 -12.94
CA PRO A 304 5.63 44.13 -12.29
C PRO A 304 4.94 44.39 -10.95
N GLU A 305 3.71 43.90 -10.77
CA GLU A 305 2.93 44.02 -9.53
C GLU A 305 3.43 43.19 -8.34
N ALA A 306 4.42 42.31 -8.55
CA ALA A 306 5.04 41.53 -7.48
C ALA A 306 6.13 42.29 -6.71
N ASP A 307 6.64 43.38 -7.29
CA ASP A 307 7.58 44.31 -6.69
C ASP A 307 6.78 45.35 -5.89
N THR A 308 6.48 44.98 -4.65
CA THR A 308 5.54 45.71 -3.80
C THR A 308 6.14 46.98 -3.23
N ASP A 309 7.45 46.99 -3.00
CA ASP A 309 8.17 48.19 -2.57
C ASP A 309 8.68 49.06 -3.73
N LYS A 310 8.60 48.55 -4.98
CA LYS A 310 8.98 49.22 -6.24
C LYS A 310 10.46 49.52 -6.33
N ASP A 311 11.31 48.75 -5.66
CA ASP A 311 12.76 48.93 -5.68
C ASP A 311 13.43 48.34 -6.95
N GLY A 312 12.66 47.65 -7.78
CA GLY A 312 13.13 47.03 -9.01
C GLY A 312 13.82 45.67 -8.80
N LYS A 313 13.64 45.02 -7.63
CA LYS A 313 14.19 43.71 -7.28
C LYS A 313 13.25 42.89 -6.40
N LEU A 314 12.80 41.75 -6.90
CA LEU A 314 11.98 40.83 -6.10
C LEU A 314 12.81 40.15 -5.00
N ASN A 315 12.40 40.31 -3.76
CA ASN A 315 12.95 39.56 -2.63
C ASN A 315 12.05 38.36 -2.23
N THR A 316 12.58 37.47 -1.39
CA THR A 316 11.90 36.23 -0.96
C THR A 316 10.54 36.48 -0.30
N GLU A 317 10.38 37.61 0.38
CA GLU A 317 9.17 37.96 1.14
C GLU A 317 8.06 38.48 0.21
N GLU A 318 8.42 39.26 -0.80
CA GLU A 318 7.50 39.75 -1.84
C GLU A 318 6.97 38.61 -2.71
N ILE A 319 7.85 37.64 -3.05
CA ILE A 319 7.46 36.42 -3.76
C ILE A 319 6.45 35.60 -2.94
N GLN A 320 6.64 35.52 -1.62
CA GLN A 320 5.70 34.82 -0.72
C GLN A 320 4.35 35.55 -0.59
N GLN A 321 4.32 36.89 -0.65
CA GLN A 321 3.07 37.65 -0.60
C GLN A 321 2.25 37.53 -1.90
N PHE A 322 2.91 37.56 -3.07
CA PHE A 322 2.25 37.41 -4.37
C PHE A 322 1.48 36.08 -4.48
N VAL A 323 2.05 34.98 -3.96
CA VAL A 323 1.46 33.63 -3.96
C VAL A 323 0.22 33.52 -3.07
N LYS A 324 0.15 34.25 -1.95
CA LYS A 324 -0.99 34.22 -1.02
C LYS A 324 -2.26 34.87 -1.58
N SER A 325 -2.14 35.77 -2.56
CA SER A 325 -3.26 36.59 -3.05
C SER A 325 -4.25 35.87 -3.99
N ARG A 326 -3.94 34.66 -4.48
CA ARG A 326 -4.72 33.98 -5.55
C ARG A 326 -5.56 32.76 -5.12
N GLN A 327 -5.85 32.58 -3.84
CA GLN A 327 -6.69 31.46 -3.38
C GLN A 327 -8.00 31.94 -2.75
N ARG A 328 -9.12 31.86 -3.49
CA ARG A 328 -10.48 31.75 -2.91
C ARG A 328 -11.52 31.28 -3.93
N ASN A 329 -12.05 30.07 -3.73
CA ASN A 329 -13.49 29.73 -3.60
C ASN A 329 -13.78 28.27 -4.00
N ARG A 330 -14.35 27.48 -3.07
CA ARG A 330 -15.41 26.50 -3.36
C ARG A 330 -16.14 26.05 -2.10
N ARG A 331 -17.48 26.07 -2.19
CA ARG A 331 -18.50 25.65 -1.20
C ARG A 331 -18.63 24.10 -1.11
N PRO A 332 -19.19 23.56 -0.01
CA PRO A 332 -19.40 22.12 0.20
C PRO A 332 -20.63 21.57 -0.53
N ALA A 333 -20.58 20.28 -0.92
CA ALA A 333 -21.69 19.52 -1.47
C ALA A 333 -22.44 18.76 -0.37
N ALA A 334 -23.77 18.76 -0.49
CA ALA A 334 -24.72 18.17 0.45
C ALA A 334 -24.70 16.63 0.43
N ALA A 335 -24.90 16.03 1.60
CA ALA A 335 -25.13 14.61 1.79
C ALA A 335 -26.56 14.23 1.36
N ALA A 336 -26.69 13.19 0.56
CA ALA A 336 -27.97 12.58 0.24
C ALA A 336 -28.34 11.53 1.29
N GLN A 337 -29.58 11.55 1.78
CA GLN A 337 -30.18 10.52 2.61
C GLN A 337 -30.61 9.32 1.75
N PRO A 338 -30.55 8.07 2.26
CA PRO A 338 -31.12 6.92 1.56
C PRO A 338 -32.64 6.89 1.70
N THR A 339 -33.34 6.77 0.57
CA THR A 339 -34.76 6.41 0.47
C THR A 339 -34.92 4.88 0.35
N GLN A 340 -36.13 4.39 0.66
CA GLN A 340 -36.59 2.98 0.63
C GLN A 340 -36.31 2.17 -0.67
N ALA A 341 -35.75 2.78 -1.72
CA ALA A 341 -35.30 2.09 -2.94
C ALA A 341 -33.96 1.34 -2.78
N GLY A 342 -33.23 1.57 -1.69
CA GLY A 342 -31.95 0.91 -1.39
C GLY A 342 -32.08 -0.59 -1.12
N ASP A 343 -33.17 -1.01 -0.47
CA ASP A 343 -33.34 -2.39 0.02
C ASP A 343 -33.67 -3.37 -1.12
N ALA A 344 -34.42 -2.92 -2.13
CA ALA A 344 -34.71 -3.72 -3.31
C ALA A 344 -33.44 -4.03 -4.13
N LYS A 345 -32.57 -3.03 -4.34
CA LYS A 345 -31.30 -3.20 -5.05
C LYS A 345 -30.29 -4.05 -4.26
N LEU A 346 -30.30 -3.91 -2.93
CA LEU A 346 -29.48 -4.74 -2.06
C LEU A 346 -29.91 -6.21 -2.17
N THR A 347 -31.21 -6.48 -2.12
CA THR A 347 -31.78 -7.83 -2.27
C THR A 347 -31.42 -8.44 -3.64
N GLU A 348 -31.54 -7.66 -4.73
CA GLU A 348 -31.14 -8.10 -6.07
C GLU A 348 -29.63 -8.40 -6.15
N THR A 349 -28.80 -7.56 -5.53
CA THR A 349 -27.35 -7.75 -5.46
C THR A 349 -27.02 -9.07 -4.74
N LEU A 350 -27.68 -9.37 -3.63
CA LEU A 350 -27.49 -10.60 -2.86
C LEU A 350 -27.98 -11.83 -3.62
N ALA A 351 -29.15 -11.76 -4.27
CA ALA A 351 -29.64 -12.82 -5.13
C ALA A 351 -28.63 -13.14 -6.25
N GLY A 352 -28.06 -12.11 -6.88
CA GLY A 352 -27.00 -12.27 -7.88
C GLY A 352 -25.69 -12.81 -7.33
N MET A 353 -25.37 -12.58 -6.05
CA MET A 353 -24.24 -13.22 -5.37
C MET A 353 -24.52 -14.71 -5.11
N ASN A 354 -25.64 -15.03 -4.47
CA ASN A 354 -26.02 -16.40 -4.12
C ASN A 354 -26.24 -17.28 -5.35
N ALA A 355 -26.68 -16.72 -6.48
CA ALA A 355 -26.77 -17.45 -7.74
C ALA A 355 -25.40 -17.88 -8.31
N ARG A 356 -24.31 -17.25 -7.87
CA ARG A 356 -22.93 -17.55 -8.30
C ARG A 356 -22.16 -18.41 -7.30
N PHE A 357 -22.49 -18.29 -6.01
CA PHE A 357 -21.87 -19.08 -4.96
C PHE A 357 -22.35 -20.52 -5.00
N LYS A 358 -21.43 -21.44 -4.71
CA LYS A 358 -21.69 -22.89 -4.71
C LYS A 358 -21.75 -23.44 -3.31
N ASN A 359 -20.92 -22.91 -2.42
CA ASN A 359 -20.70 -23.49 -1.11
C ASN A 359 -21.42 -22.72 0.00
N VAL A 360 -21.73 -21.44 -0.24
CA VAL A 360 -22.31 -20.56 0.77
C VAL A 360 -23.52 -19.79 0.27
N GLU A 361 -24.38 -19.41 1.22
CA GLU A 361 -25.47 -18.46 1.04
C GLU A 361 -25.22 -17.23 1.90
N VAL A 362 -25.42 -16.05 1.32
CA VAL A 362 -25.32 -14.75 2.00
C VAL A 362 -26.70 -14.18 2.23
N GLU A 363 -27.00 -13.87 3.49
CA GLU A 363 -28.29 -13.35 3.94
C GLU A 363 -28.11 -11.99 4.65
N LEU A 364 -29.21 -11.25 4.79
CA LEU A 364 -29.25 -10.06 5.64
C LEU A 364 -29.64 -10.46 7.06
N LEU A 365 -28.83 -10.02 8.02
CA LEU A 365 -29.16 -10.04 9.44
C LEU A 365 -29.60 -8.64 9.85
N GLU A 366 -30.82 -8.51 10.36
CA GLU A 366 -31.33 -7.27 10.94
C GLU A 366 -31.18 -7.29 12.46
N TRP A 367 -30.48 -6.29 13.02
CA TRP A 367 -30.32 -6.18 14.47
C TRP A 367 -31.64 -5.82 15.14
N PRO A 368 -32.07 -6.46 16.24
CA PRO A 368 -33.24 -6.03 17.00
C PRO A 368 -33.18 -4.55 17.41
N ASP A 369 -34.30 -3.83 17.44
CA ASP A 369 -34.33 -2.38 17.71
C ASP A 369 -33.62 -1.98 19.01
N GLU A 370 -33.89 -2.71 20.10
CA GLU A 370 -33.27 -2.43 21.40
C GLU A 370 -31.78 -2.77 21.44
N LEU A 371 -31.33 -3.77 20.67
CA LEU A 371 -29.92 -4.08 20.51
C LEU A 371 -29.24 -3.00 19.67
N HIS A 372 -29.82 -2.64 18.53
CA HIS A 372 -29.24 -1.69 17.57
C HIS A 372 -28.95 -0.32 18.20
N LYS A 373 -29.83 0.15 19.10
CA LYS A 373 -29.59 1.37 19.90
C LYS A 373 -28.28 1.32 20.72
N LYS A 374 -27.83 0.13 21.14
CA LYS A 374 -26.60 -0.10 21.90
C LYS A 374 -25.37 -0.28 21.01
N LEU A 375 -25.55 -0.53 19.71
CA LEU A 375 -24.46 -0.76 18.75
C LEU A 375 -23.88 0.53 18.14
N GLY A 376 -24.24 1.70 18.67
CA GLY A 376 -23.69 2.98 18.22
C GLY A 376 -24.10 3.34 16.78
N LYS A 377 -23.13 3.59 15.90
CA LYS A 377 -23.39 3.87 14.46
C LYS A 377 -23.26 2.65 13.55
N MET A 378 -23.30 1.43 14.09
CA MET A 378 -23.50 0.26 13.24
C MET A 378 -24.80 0.42 12.44
N THR A 379 -24.81 -0.01 11.18
CA THR A 379 -26.03 -0.02 10.39
C THR A 379 -27.00 -1.06 10.91
N LYS A 380 -28.29 -0.85 10.65
CA LYS A 380 -29.36 -1.76 11.07
C LYS A 380 -29.21 -3.19 10.52
N LEU A 381 -28.54 -3.30 9.37
CA LEU A 381 -28.29 -4.55 8.67
C LEU A 381 -26.81 -4.93 8.75
N ALA A 382 -26.55 -6.23 8.79
CA ALA A 382 -25.26 -6.89 8.55
C ALA A 382 -25.45 -8.00 7.51
N LEU A 383 -24.36 -8.51 6.94
CA LEU A 383 -24.41 -9.75 6.16
C LEU A 383 -24.02 -10.91 7.06
N VAL A 384 -24.76 -12.01 6.95
CA VAL A 384 -24.39 -13.29 7.49
C VAL A 384 -24.20 -14.26 6.34
N THR A 385 -23.10 -15.01 6.35
CA THR A 385 -22.81 -16.04 5.36
C THR A 385 -22.81 -17.39 6.03
N ARG A 386 -23.50 -18.35 5.43
CA ARG A 386 -23.66 -19.70 5.96
C ARG A 386 -23.34 -20.75 4.89
N PRO A 387 -22.85 -21.93 5.27
CA PRO A 387 -22.72 -23.05 4.33
C PRO A 387 -24.10 -23.45 3.78
N VAL A 388 -24.17 -23.75 2.48
CA VAL A 388 -25.38 -24.31 1.85
C VAL A 388 -25.62 -25.75 2.34
N GLU A 389 -24.54 -26.51 2.52
CA GLU A 389 -24.62 -27.85 3.08
C GLU A 389 -24.77 -27.79 4.60
N LYS A 390 -25.70 -28.59 5.12
CA LYS A 390 -25.84 -28.74 6.57
C LYS A 390 -24.65 -29.54 7.10
N ILE A 391 -23.88 -28.92 7.98
CA ILE A 391 -22.71 -29.53 8.61
C ILE A 391 -23.07 -29.89 10.06
N GLU A 392 -22.68 -31.09 10.49
CA GLU A 392 -22.89 -31.55 11.86
C GLU A 392 -21.91 -30.87 12.83
N GLY A 393 -22.40 -30.54 14.02
CA GLY A 393 -21.62 -29.88 15.07
C GLY A 393 -21.72 -28.36 15.03
N LYS A 394 -20.88 -27.72 15.85
CA LYS A 394 -20.76 -26.27 15.90
C LYS A 394 -19.82 -25.75 14.81
N LEU A 395 -20.11 -24.56 14.30
CA LEU A 395 -19.37 -23.91 13.23
C LEU A 395 -18.54 -22.74 13.77
N PRO A 396 -17.28 -22.59 13.35
CA PRO A 396 -16.50 -21.40 13.67
C PRO A 396 -17.17 -20.13 13.13
N LEU A 397 -16.99 -19.01 13.83
CA LEU A 397 -17.43 -17.69 13.42
C LEU A 397 -16.22 -16.83 12.99
N LEU A 398 -16.29 -16.28 11.78
CA LEU A 398 -15.39 -15.22 11.31
C LEU A 398 -16.14 -13.89 11.28
N ILE A 399 -15.64 -12.88 11.99
CA ILE A 399 -16.16 -11.51 11.89
C ILE A 399 -15.27 -10.69 10.96
N ASN A 400 -15.81 -10.28 9.81
CA ASN A 400 -15.10 -9.46 8.84
C ASN A 400 -15.44 -7.97 9.01
N LEU A 401 -14.50 -7.20 9.55
CA LEU A 401 -14.66 -5.77 9.80
C LEU A 401 -14.08 -4.96 8.63
N HIS A 402 -14.93 -4.17 7.96
CA HIS A 402 -14.46 -3.31 6.88
C HIS A 402 -13.57 -2.17 7.39
N GLY A 403 -12.59 -1.77 6.58
CA GLY A 403 -11.84 -0.52 6.78
C GLY A 403 -12.56 0.69 6.20
N GLY A 404 -11.82 1.79 6.04
CA GLY A 404 -12.29 2.99 5.36
C GLY A 404 -12.54 4.17 6.29
N GLY A 405 -12.57 5.37 5.70
CA GLY A 405 -12.90 6.62 6.40
C GLY A 405 -14.25 7.15 5.98
N GLN A 406 -14.52 8.43 6.29
CA GLN A 406 -15.82 9.08 6.04
C GLN A 406 -16.40 8.85 4.64
N ARG A 407 -15.55 8.79 3.61
CA ARG A 407 -15.99 8.53 2.23
C ARG A 407 -16.65 7.15 2.08
N TRP A 408 -16.10 6.14 2.74
CA TRP A 408 -16.65 4.79 2.74
C TRP A 408 -17.96 4.73 3.54
N PHE A 409 -17.98 5.36 4.71
CA PHE A 409 -19.16 5.43 5.59
C PHE A 409 -20.37 6.10 4.94
N ASN A 410 -20.13 6.99 3.98
CA ASN A 410 -21.20 7.68 3.25
C ASN A 410 -21.81 6.83 2.13
N ASN A 411 -21.20 5.70 1.75
CA ASN A 411 -21.77 4.78 0.77
C ASN A 411 -22.83 3.91 1.44
N SER A 412 -23.94 3.66 0.73
CA SER A 412 -24.90 2.63 1.14
C SER A 412 -24.25 1.25 1.12
N PHE A 413 -24.83 0.29 1.84
CA PHE A 413 -24.24 -1.05 1.89
C PHE A 413 -24.17 -1.71 0.51
N GLN A 414 -25.18 -1.50 -0.32
CA GLN A 414 -25.19 -1.95 -1.72
C GLN A 414 -24.06 -1.31 -2.54
N GLN A 415 -23.83 0.00 -2.39
CA GLN A 415 -22.72 0.68 -3.07
C GLN A 415 -21.37 0.14 -2.61
N GLN A 416 -21.22 -0.15 -1.32
CA GLN A 416 -20.00 -0.76 -0.79
C GLN A 416 -19.75 -2.14 -1.42
N LEU A 417 -20.78 -2.97 -1.60
CA LEU A 417 -20.66 -4.27 -2.26
C LEU A 417 -20.28 -4.15 -3.74
N VAL A 418 -20.88 -3.20 -4.46
CA VAL A 418 -20.54 -2.93 -5.87
C VAL A 418 -19.09 -2.46 -6.00
N ILE A 419 -18.68 -1.48 -5.19
CA ILE A 419 -17.31 -0.97 -5.19
C ILE A 419 -16.33 -2.10 -4.82
N ALA A 420 -16.65 -2.91 -3.82
CA ALA A 420 -15.82 -4.04 -3.44
C ALA A 420 -15.63 -5.02 -4.61
N ALA A 421 -16.70 -5.36 -5.32
CA ALA A 421 -16.64 -6.23 -6.49
C ALA A 421 -15.83 -5.61 -7.65
N GLU A 422 -16.07 -4.34 -7.98
CA GLU A 422 -15.33 -3.61 -9.04
C GLU A 422 -13.83 -3.50 -8.73
N MET A 423 -13.49 -3.31 -7.45
CA MET A 423 -12.10 -3.19 -6.99
C MET A 423 -11.43 -4.53 -6.66
N GLY A 424 -12.15 -5.66 -6.76
CA GLY A 424 -11.63 -6.98 -6.37
C GLY A 424 -11.27 -7.06 -4.87
N MET A 425 -11.95 -6.30 -4.02
CA MET A 425 -11.80 -6.37 -2.57
C MET A 425 -12.46 -7.64 -2.06
N LYS A 426 -11.70 -8.49 -1.36
CA LYS A 426 -12.25 -9.68 -0.72
C LYS A 426 -12.97 -9.30 0.57
N ARG A 427 -14.13 -9.91 0.78
CA ARG A 427 -14.95 -9.85 1.99
C ARG A 427 -14.93 -11.21 2.69
N GLY A 428 -15.52 -11.30 3.87
CA GLY A 428 -15.56 -12.56 4.61
C GLY A 428 -16.31 -13.66 3.86
N PHE A 429 -17.41 -13.33 3.18
CA PHE A 429 -18.14 -14.29 2.33
C PHE A 429 -17.28 -14.87 1.19
N ASP A 430 -16.34 -14.10 0.63
CA ASP A 430 -15.44 -14.62 -0.41
C ASP A 430 -14.54 -15.71 0.16
N LEU A 431 -14.06 -15.53 1.41
CA LEU A 431 -13.26 -16.54 2.09
C LEU A 431 -14.10 -17.79 2.40
N ALA A 432 -15.33 -17.63 2.87
CA ALA A 432 -16.21 -18.78 3.13
C ALA A 432 -16.51 -19.56 1.85
N GLU A 433 -16.90 -18.87 0.77
CA GLU A 433 -17.13 -19.49 -0.55
C GLU A 433 -15.88 -20.19 -1.06
N LEU A 434 -14.72 -19.53 -0.97
CA LEU A 434 -13.44 -20.05 -1.42
C LEU A 434 -13.08 -21.38 -0.73
N THR A 435 -13.39 -21.49 0.56
CA THR A 435 -13.02 -22.65 1.37
C THR A 435 -13.97 -23.83 1.21
N GLY A 436 -15.25 -23.54 1.00
CA GLY A 436 -16.31 -24.53 1.09
C GLY A 436 -16.35 -25.30 2.41
N LYS A 437 -15.71 -24.76 3.46
CA LYS A 437 -15.69 -25.35 4.80
C LYS A 437 -16.86 -24.82 5.61
N GLY A 438 -17.24 -25.56 6.65
CA GLY A 438 -18.23 -25.10 7.62
C GLY A 438 -17.73 -23.91 8.39
N LEU A 439 -18.12 -22.72 7.96
CA LEU A 439 -17.77 -21.45 8.58
C LEU A 439 -18.98 -20.52 8.48
N VAL A 440 -19.34 -19.87 9.59
CA VAL A 440 -20.26 -18.74 9.59
C VAL A 440 -19.43 -17.46 9.49
N VAL A 441 -19.81 -16.57 8.58
CA VAL A 441 -19.18 -15.24 8.48
C VAL A 441 -20.19 -14.17 8.83
N LEU A 442 -19.80 -13.27 9.72
CA LEU A 442 -20.53 -12.05 10.01
C LEU A 442 -19.77 -10.85 9.46
N ASP A 443 -20.42 -10.10 8.58
CA ASP A 443 -19.93 -8.90 7.92
C ASP A 443 -20.76 -7.70 8.44
N PRO A 444 -20.50 -7.18 9.66
CA PRO A 444 -21.20 -6.01 10.16
C PRO A 444 -20.76 -4.77 9.37
N ASN A 445 -21.60 -3.73 9.39
CA ASN A 445 -21.32 -2.47 8.73
C ASN A 445 -21.57 -1.29 9.67
N THR A 446 -20.81 -0.21 9.51
CA THR A 446 -20.88 0.96 10.39
C THR A 446 -20.64 2.27 9.64
N ALA A 447 -21.24 3.34 10.14
CA ALA A 447 -21.05 4.71 9.64
C ALA A 447 -19.97 5.49 10.42
N GLU A 448 -19.20 4.82 11.29
CA GLU A 448 -18.12 5.43 12.07
C GLU A 448 -16.95 4.46 12.31
N ARG A 449 -15.93 4.89 13.06
CA ARG A 449 -14.83 3.98 13.47
C ARG A 449 -15.36 2.88 14.39
N TRP A 450 -14.82 1.68 14.25
CA TRP A 450 -15.17 0.55 15.12
C TRP A 450 -15.01 0.88 16.61
N ASN A 451 -16.03 0.53 17.39
CA ASN A 451 -16.04 0.64 18.84
C ASN A 451 -16.01 -0.78 19.43
N ALA A 452 -15.02 -1.05 20.29
CA ALA A 452 -14.83 -2.37 20.87
C ALA A 452 -16.05 -2.85 21.66
N ASN A 453 -16.64 -1.99 22.51
CA ASN A 453 -17.80 -2.36 23.31
C ASN A 453 -19.02 -2.71 22.43
N SER A 454 -19.20 -2.00 21.30
CA SER A 454 -20.25 -2.32 20.34
C SER A 454 -20.01 -3.66 19.64
N LEU A 455 -18.76 -3.99 19.34
CA LEU A 455 -18.39 -5.30 18.79
C LEU A 455 -18.62 -6.43 19.80
N ASP A 456 -18.25 -6.23 21.06
CA ASP A 456 -18.49 -7.20 22.13
C ASP A 456 -20.00 -7.42 22.33
N THR A 457 -20.78 -6.34 22.41
CA THR A 457 -22.25 -6.41 22.52
C THR A 457 -22.91 -7.14 21.34
N MET A 458 -22.39 -6.91 20.13
CA MET A 458 -22.84 -7.62 18.92
C MET A 458 -22.48 -9.11 18.98
N LEU A 459 -21.25 -9.43 19.39
CA LEU A 459 -20.76 -10.80 19.49
C LEU A 459 -21.57 -11.61 20.51
N ASP A 460 -21.82 -11.05 21.69
CA ASP A 460 -22.63 -11.68 22.74
C ASP A 460 -24.02 -12.07 22.19
N TYR A 461 -24.70 -11.13 21.51
CA TYR A 461 -25.99 -11.40 20.88
C TYR A 461 -25.92 -12.51 19.82
N VAL A 462 -24.89 -12.51 18.98
CA VAL A 462 -24.71 -13.50 17.92
C VAL A 462 -24.49 -14.89 18.52
N LEU A 463 -23.63 -15.02 19.54
CA LEU A 463 -23.38 -16.30 20.20
C LEU A 463 -24.60 -16.82 20.97
N GLU A 464 -25.41 -15.94 21.56
CA GLU A 464 -26.67 -16.30 22.23
C GLU A 464 -27.77 -16.73 21.25
N THR A 465 -27.84 -16.08 20.08
CA THR A 465 -28.93 -16.26 19.11
C THR A 465 -28.70 -17.42 18.14
N PHE A 466 -27.44 -17.70 17.81
CA PHE A 466 -27.05 -18.70 16.80
C PHE A 466 -26.29 -19.85 17.49
N PRO A 467 -27.00 -20.82 18.11
CA PRO A 467 -26.39 -21.92 18.86
C PRO A 467 -25.55 -22.87 18.00
N GLU A 468 -25.69 -22.79 16.67
CA GLU A 468 -24.84 -23.48 15.71
C GLU A 468 -23.39 -22.94 15.67
N ILE A 469 -23.11 -21.79 16.28
CA ILE A 469 -21.76 -21.20 16.33
C ILE A 469 -20.97 -21.76 17.54
N ASP A 470 -19.69 -22.08 17.31
CA ASP A 470 -18.73 -22.59 18.30
C ASP A 470 -18.61 -21.71 19.56
#